data_AF-A0A838FRB3-F1
#
_entry.id   AF-A0A838FRB3-F1
#
_cell.length_a   1.000
_cell.length_b   1.000
_cell.length_c   1.000
_cell.angle_alpha   90.00
_cell.angle_beta   90.00
_cell.angle_gamma   90.00
#
_symmetry.space_group_name_H-M   'P 1'
#
loop_
_entity.id
_entity.type
_entity.pdbx_description
1 polymer ?
#
loop_
_entity_poly.entity_id
_entity_poly.type
_entity_poly.pdbx_seq_one_letter_code
_entity_poly.pdbx_strand_id
1 'polypeptide(L)'
;MLETADGSLVYGLPKWRDIRGGVKIGFHNKHLTDIDLDGPRPPVRREEADELWHAFNPSLPGLARAARGMSCVYTMTPDECFIIDHSSEIDNVVFASACSGHGFKFAPAIGEALAQMAVNGRSAIDLEAFSLARF
;
A
#
# COMPACT_ATOMS: atom_id res chain seq x y z
N MET A 1 -3.52 -8.67 11.22
CA MET A 1 -3.41 -9.32 9.90
C MET A 1 -3.66 -10.80 10.15
N LEU A 2 -4.42 -11.45 9.28
CA LEU A 2 -4.67 -12.90 9.33
C LEU A 2 -3.76 -13.56 8.30
N GLU A 3 -3.03 -14.59 8.70
CA GLU A 3 -2.24 -15.42 7.80
C GLU A 3 -3.01 -16.72 7.51
N THR A 4 -3.19 -17.05 6.23
CA THR A 4 -3.84 -18.28 5.78
C THR A 4 -2.84 -19.43 5.70
N ALA A 5 -3.33 -20.66 5.59
CA ALA A 5 -2.46 -21.85 5.54
C ALA A 5 -1.50 -21.89 4.35
N ASP A 6 -1.79 -21.14 3.27
CA ASP A 6 -0.93 -20.99 2.10
C ASP A 6 0.04 -19.79 2.21
N GLY A 7 0.14 -19.13 3.36
CA GLY A 7 1.00 -17.97 3.61
C GLY A 7 0.44 -16.64 3.10
N SER A 8 -0.81 -16.61 2.62
CA SER A 8 -1.44 -15.35 2.20
C SER A 8 -1.80 -14.48 3.41
N LEU A 9 -1.58 -13.18 3.28
CA LEU A 9 -1.81 -12.20 4.33
C LEU A 9 -3.08 -11.39 4.04
N VAL A 10 -4.09 -11.53 4.90
CA VAL A 10 -5.34 -10.79 4.84
C VAL A 10 -5.32 -9.66 5.86
N TYR A 11 -5.56 -8.44 5.41
CA TYR A 11 -5.82 -7.29 6.28
C TYR A 11 -7.29 -6.89 6.21
N GLY A 12 -7.76 -6.19 7.24
CA GLY A 12 -9.11 -5.67 7.26
C GLY A 12 -9.21 -4.36 8.03
N LEU A 13 -10.21 -3.57 7.69
CA LEU A 13 -10.60 -2.37 8.42
C LEU A 13 -12.08 -2.50 8.80
N PRO A 14 -12.44 -2.23 10.06
CA PRO A 14 -13.84 -2.23 10.47
C PRO A 14 -14.57 -1.07 9.80
N LYS A 15 -15.90 -1.09 9.89
CA LYS A 15 -16.71 0.09 9.58
C LYS A 15 -16.22 1.26 10.43
N TRP A 16 -16.05 2.43 9.80
CA TRP A 16 -15.69 3.67 10.48
C TRP A 16 -16.72 4.76 10.22
N ARG A 17 -17.34 5.26 11.30
CA ARG A 17 -18.31 6.38 11.30
C ARG A 17 -19.38 6.27 10.20
N ASP A 18 -19.57 7.35 9.44
CA ASP A 18 -20.64 7.59 8.49
C ASP A 18 -20.34 7.02 7.10
N ILE A 19 -19.21 6.32 6.95
CA ILE A 19 -18.89 5.59 5.72
C ILE A 19 -19.96 4.51 5.57
N ARG A 20 -20.82 4.67 4.56
CA ARG A 20 -21.81 3.67 4.16
C ARG A 20 -21.09 2.42 3.67
N GLY A 21 -20.80 1.48 4.58
CA GLY A 21 -20.12 0.24 4.23
C GLY A 21 -19.79 -0.63 5.45
N GLY A 22 -19.72 -1.94 5.21
CA GLY A 22 -19.35 -2.96 6.19
C GLY A 22 -17.83 -3.04 6.42
N VAL A 23 -17.31 -4.25 6.61
CA VAL A 23 -15.88 -4.51 6.81
C VAL A 23 -15.16 -4.48 5.46
N LYS A 24 -14.05 -3.74 5.36
CA LYS A 24 -13.14 -3.80 4.21
C LYS A 24 -12.12 -4.89 4.48
N ILE A 25 -11.86 -5.74 3.50
CA ILE A 25 -10.81 -6.77 3.55
C ILE A 25 -9.98 -6.74 2.26
N GLY A 26 -8.76 -7.23 2.32
CA GLY A 26 -7.86 -7.34 1.16
C GLY A 26 -6.70 -8.29 1.43
N PHE A 27 -6.18 -8.92 0.38
CA PHE A 27 -4.89 -9.58 0.42
C PHE A 27 -3.76 -8.55 0.32
N HIS A 28 -2.67 -8.76 1.06
CA HIS A 28 -1.47 -7.92 1.00
C HIS A 28 -0.42 -8.46 0.02
N ASN A 29 -0.23 -9.78 -0.02
CA ASN A 29 0.83 -10.47 -0.77
C ASN A 29 0.30 -11.46 -1.83
N LYS A 30 -1.00 -11.35 -2.18
CA LYS A 30 -1.65 -12.23 -3.17
C LYS A 30 -2.32 -11.40 -4.25
N HIS A 31 -2.39 -11.94 -5.46
CA HIS A 31 -2.89 -11.26 -6.66
C HIS A 31 -2.11 -9.98 -7.01
N LEU A 32 -0.83 -9.92 -6.60
CA LEU A 32 0.10 -8.89 -7.05
C LEU A 32 0.54 -9.26 -8.47
N THR A 33 -0.06 -8.60 -9.45
CA THR A 33 0.27 -8.77 -10.86
C THR A 33 0.73 -7.44 -11.44
N ASP A 34 1.68 -7.48 -12.36
CA ASP A 34 2.11 -6.31 -13.10
C ASP A 34 0.93 -5.66 -13.82
N ILE A 35 0.95 -4.32 -13.85
CA ILE A 35 -0.11 -3.51 -14.41
C ILE A 35 0.50 -2.32 -15.15
N ASP A 36 -0.03 -2.06 -16.34
CA ASP A 36 0.18 -0.81 -17.04
C ASP A 36 -0.64 0.32 -16.36
N LEU A 37 0.05 1.36 -15.91
CA LEU A 37 -0.58 2.50 -15.24
C LEU A 37 -1.27 3.46 -16.22
N ASP A 38 -0.86 3.46 -17.49
CA ASP A 38 -1.46 4.29 -18.54
C ASP A 38 -2.68 3.59 -19.18
N GLY A 39 -2.81 2.29 -18.96
CA GLY A 39 -3.94 1.47 -19.39
C GLY A 39 -5.17 1.54 -18.49
N PRO A 40 -6.30 0.94 -18.92
CA PRO A 40 -7.49 0.84 -18.08
C PRO A 40 -7.21 0.00 -16.83
N ARG A 41 -7.73 0.42 -15.68
CA ARG A 41 -7.64 -0.38 -14.46
C ARG A 41 -8.42 -1.69 -14.63
N PRO A 42 -7.81 -2.85 -14.36
CA PRO A 42 -8.52 -4.12 -14.43
C PRO A 42 -9.66 -4.12 -13.38
N PRO A 43 -10.85 -4.61 -13.75
CA PRO A 43 -11.94 -4.76 -12.80
C PRO A 43 -11.58 -5.82 -11.76
N VAL A 44 -12.25 -5.77 -10.61
CA VAL A 44 -12.13 -6.85 -9.62
C VAL A 44 -12.70 -8.14 -10.21
N ARG A 45 -11.87 -9.18 -10.26
CA ARG A 45 -12.29 -10.51 -10.72
C ARG A 45 -13.14 -11.18 -9.64
N ARG A 46 -14.20 -11.86 -10.05
CA ARG A 46 -15.14 -12.48 -9.11
C ARG A 46 -14.47 -13.59 -8.31
N GLU A 47 -13.60 -14.34 -8.97
CA GLU A 47 -12.85 -15.47 -8.42
C GLU A 47 -11.94 -15.01 -7.27
N GLU A 48 -11.24 -13.89 -7.44
CA GLU A 48 -10.37 -13.30 -6.41
C GLU A 48 -11.18 -12.77 -5.22
N ALA A 49 -12.33 -12.15 -5.49
CA ALA A 49 -13.22 -11.68 -4.43
C ALA A 49 -13.81 -12.85 -3.63
N ASP A 50 -14.13 -13.96 -4.30
CA ASP A 50 -14.61 -15.18 -3.65
C ASP A 50 -13.52 -15.85 -2.83
N GLU A 51 -12.29 -15.92 -3.36
CA GLU A 51 -11.13 -16.45 -2.64
C GLU A 51 -10.84 -15.65 -1.36
N LEU A 52 -10.79 -14.31 -1.46
CA LEU A 52 -10.60 -13.42 -0.31
C LEU A 52 -11.72 -13.59 0.72
N TRP A 53 -12.97 -13.72 0.26
CA TRP A 53 -14.11 -13.95 1.14
C TRP A 53 -13.99 -15.28 1.90
N HIS A 54 -13.64 -16.37 1.21
CA HIS A 54 -13.47 -17.69 1.82
C HIS A 54 -12.31 -17.74 2.79
N ALA A 55 -11.21 -17.03 2.52
CA ALA A 55 -10.09 -16.87 3.44
C ALA A 55 -10.48 -16.12 4.72
N PHE A 56 -11.29 -15.06 4.60
CA PHE A 56 -11.61 -14.17 5.72
C PHE A 56 -12.81 -14.63 6.57
N ASN A 57 -13.89 -15.12 5.95
CA ASN A 57 -15.17 -15.41 6.61
C ASN A 57 -15.07 -16.30 7.87
N PRO A 58 -14.20 -17.34 7.93
CA PRO A 58 -14.02 -18.13 9.16
C PRO A 58 -13.59 -17.29 10.38
N SER A 59 -12.91 -16.16 10.16
CA SER A 59 -12.43 -15.29 11.24
C SER A 59 -13.52 -14.36 11.79
N LEU A 60 -14.60 -14.12 11.03
CA LEU A 60 -15.71 -13.28 11.48
C LEU A 60 -17.05 -13.86 10.99
N PRO A 61 -17.49 -14.99 11.57
CA PRO A 61 -18.72 -15.65 11.16
C PRO A 61 -19.92 -14.72 11.39
N GLY A 62 -20.88 -14.74 10.45
CA GLY A 62 -22.09 -13.92 10.51
C GLY A 62 -22.03 -12.62 9.71
N LEU A 63 -20.88 -12.30 9.09
CA LEU A 63 -20.83 -11.27 8.06
C LEU A 63 -21.50 -11.73 6.76
N ALA A 64 -22.16 -10.81 6.07
CA ALA A 64 -22.58 -11.01 4.70
C ALA A 64 -21.45 -10.69 3.73
N ARG A 65 -21.39 -11.41 2.60
CA ARG A 65 -20.43 -11.14 1.53
C ARG A 65 -20.58 -9.71 1.01
N ALA A 66 -19.46 -9.06 0.72
CA ALA A 66 -19.44 -7.70 0.23
C ALA A 66 -20.16 -7.57 -1.13
N ALA A 67 -20.89 -6.46 -1.30
CA ALA A 67 -21.55 -6.11 -2.55
C ALA A 67 -20.67 -5.26 -3.49
N ARG A 68 -19.47 -4.87 -3.05
CA ARG A 68 -18.56 -3.97 -3.77
C ARG A 68 -17.12 -4.41 -3.59
N GLY A 69 -16.31 -4.22 -4.63
CA GLY A 69 -14.87 -4.43 -4.62
C GLY A 69 -14.16 -3.30 -5.36
N MET A 70 -12.86 -3.14 -5.10
CA MET A 70 -11.97 -2.20 -5.78
C MET A 70 -10.60 -2.84 -6.00
N SER A 71 -9.98 -2.60 -7.15
CA SER A 71 -8.57 -2.92 -7.40
C SER A 71 -7.68 -1.75 -6.96
N CYS A 72 -6.52 -2.07 -6.39
CA CYS A 72 -5.53 -1.10 -5.92
C CYS A 72 -4.16 -1.51 -6.48
N VAL A 73 -3.20 -0.57 -6.45
CA VAL A 73 -1.86 -0.78 -7.00
C VAL A 73 -0.82 -0.46 -5.93
N TYR A 74 0.19 -1.33 -5.85
CA TYR A 74 1.41 -1.06 -5.12
C TYR A 74 2.53 -0.80 -6.12
N THR A 75 3.34 0.24 -5.85
CA THR A 75 4.68 0.34 -6.40
C THR A 75 5.60 -0.44 -5.47
N MET A 76 6.39 -1.38 -5.97
CA MET A 76 7.21 -2.27 -5.15
C MET A 76 8.70 -1.98 -5.36
N THR A 77 9.46 -1.97 -4.27
CA THR A 77 10.93 -2.05 -4.28
C THR A 77 11.36 -3.49 -3.95
N PRO A 78 12.54 -3.95 -4.41
CA PRO A 78 13.00 -5.32 -4.13
C PRO A 78 13.13 -5.67 -2.64
N ASP A 79 13.44 -4.67 -1.81
CA ASP A 79 13.61 -4.80 -0.35
C ASP A 79 12.35 -4.40 0.44
N GLU A 80 11.27 -4.06 -0.25
CA GLU A 80 10.02 -3.55 0.32
C GLU A 80 10.16 -2.24 1.13
N CYS A 81 11.30 -1.54 1.08
CA CYS A 81 11.52 -0.26 1.75
C CYS A 81 11.16 0.94 0.85
N PHE A 82 10.91 2.11 1.45
CA PHE A 82 10.67 3.35 0.70
C PHE A 82 11.91 3.82 -0.04
N ILE A 83 11.72 4.68 -1.05
CA ILE A 83 12.82 5.49 -1.60
C ILE A 83 12.50 6.95 -1.29
N ILE A 84 13.39 7.66 -0.62
CA ILE A 84 13.24 9.08 -0.29
C ILE A 84 14.61 9.73 -0.48
N ASP A 85 14.75 10.61 -1.46
CA ASP A 85 16.07 11.15 -1.84
C ASP A 85 15.99 12.49 -2.58
N HIS A 86 17.16 13.07 -2.83
CA HIS A 86 17.36 14.17 -3.78
C HIS A 86 17.62 13.61 -5.18
N SER A 87 17.10 14.27 -6.21
CA SER A 87 17.41 13.91 -7.59
C SER A 87 18.87 14.28 -7.91
N SER A 88 19.61 13.33 -8.50
CA SER A 88 20.94 13.60 -9.08
C SER A 88 20.89 14.19 -10.48
N GLU A 89 19.70 14.19 -11.12
CA GLU A 89 19.51 14.63 -12.50
C GLU A 89 18.84 16.00 -12.61
N ILE A 90 18.04 16.38 -11.60
CA ILE A 90 17.28 17.62 -11.59
C ILE A 90 17.60 18.39 -10.30
N ASP A 91 18.24 19.55 -10.46
CA ASP A 91 18.59 20.42 -9.35
C ASP A 91 17.36 20.81 -8.51
N ASN A 92 17.53 20.81 -7.19
CA ASN A 92 16.52 21.21 -6.21
C ASN A 92 15.23 20.37 -6.23
N VAL A 93 15.28 19.13 -6.73
CA VAL A 93 14.18 18.18 -6.64
C VAL A 93 14.42 17.17 -5.52
N VAL A 94 13.42 17.02 -4.66
CA VAL A 94 13.31 15.91 -3.71
C VAL A 94 12.17 15.01 -4.16
N PHE A 95 12.30 13.71 -3.97
CA PHE A 95 11.29 12.75 -4.37
C PHE A 95 11.07 11.68 -3.31
N ALA A 96 9.90 11.07 -3.35
CA ALA A 96 9.58 9.90 -2.55
C ALA A 96 8.79 8.90 -3.37
N SER A 97 9.14 7.63 -3.18
CA SER A 97 8.33 6.49 -3.57
C SER A 97 7.92 5.75 -2.29
N ALA A 98 6.73 6.10 -1.77
CA ALA A 98 6.12 5.47 -0.59
C ALA A 98 5.53 4.09 -0.96
N CYS A 99 6.43 3.16 -1.24
CA CYS A 99 6.19 1.86 -1.86
C CYS A 99 5.64 0.77 -0.93
N SER A 100 5.42 -0.39 -1.54
CA SER A 100 5.36 -1.70 -0.88
C SER A 100 4.12 -1.91 -0.05
N GLY A 101 3.04 -1.19 -0.40
CA GLY A 101 1.71 -1.39 0.16
C GLY A 101 1.53 -0.95 1.59
N HIS A 102 2.52 -0.25 2.17
CA HIS A 102 2.53 0.06 3.59
C HIS A 102 2.83 1.53 3.92
N GLY A 103 3.02 2.37 2.89
CA GLY A 103 3.35 3.81 3.01
C GLY A 103 2.27 4.70 3.61
N PHE A 104 0.98 4.36 3.47
CA PHE A 104 -0.13 5.25 3.90
C PHE A 104 -0.03 5.68 5.38
N LYS A 105 0.37 4.76 6.27
CA LYS A 105 0.50 5.05 7.71
C LYS A 105 1.63 6.03 8.05
N PHE A 106 2.59 6.19 7.14
CA PHE A 106 3.76 7.05 7.30
C PHE A 106 3.63 8.37 6.52
N ALA A 107 2.53 8.57 5.78
CA ALA A 107 2.35 9.74 4.93
C ALA A 107 2.59 11.08 5.66
N PRO A 108 2.16 11.30 6.92
CA PRO A 108 2.48 12.53 7.64
C PRO A 108 3.98 12.73 7.86
N ALA A 109 4.70 11.70 8.30
CA ALA A 109 6.14 11.77 8.57
C ALA A 109 6.97 11.93 7.29
N ILE A 110 6.61 11.20 6.22
CA ILE A 110 7.23 11.33 4.91
C ILE A 110 7.01 12.75 4.36
N GLY A 111 5.79 13.28 4.46
CA GLY A 111 5.47 14.64 4.01
C GLY A 111 6.26 15.71 4.75
N GLU A 112 6.38 15.58 6.08
CA GLU A 112 7.21 16.48 6.88
C GLU A 112 8.69 16.41 6.49
N ALA A 113 9.23 15.20 6.30
CA ALA A 113 10.60 15.00 5.90
C ALA A 113 10.90 15.62 4.52
N LEU A 114 10.01 15.41 3.54
CA LEU A 114 10.13 16.01 2.21
C LEU A 114 10.06 17.53 2.24
N ALA A 115 9.16 18.10 3.06
CA ALA A 115 9.07 19.55 3.23
C ALA A 115 10.36 20.13 3.82
N GLN A 116 10.95 19.47 4.82
CA GLN A 116 12.24 19.88 5.39
C GLN A 116 13.38 19.76 4.38
N MET A 117 13.44 18.67 3.60
CA MET A 117 14.45 18.52 2.55
C MET A 117 14.33 19.61 1.47
N ALA A 118 13.11 19.95 1.06
CA ALA A 118 12.87 20.99 0.06
C ALA A 118 13.24 22.40 0.55
N VAL A 119 12.99 22.72 1.82
CA VAL A 119 13.24 24.06 2.38
C VAL A 119 14.66 24.23 2.91
N ASN A 120 15.19 23.21 3.58
CA ASN A 120 16.44 23.27 4.33
C ASN A 120 17.58 22.47 3.70
N GLY A 121 17.32 21.71 2.63
CA GLY A 121 18.27 20.78 2.03
C GLY A 121 18.50 19.49 2.82
N ARG A 122 17.77 19.26 3.93
CA ARG A 122 17.85 18.03 4.74
C ARG A 122 16.61 17.82 5.60
N SER A 123 16.33 16.57 5.95
CA SER A 123 15.35 16.22 6.98
C SER A 123 15.98 16.25 8.39
N ALA A 124 15.13 16.38 9.41
CA ALA A 124 15.49 16.21 10.81
C ALA A 124 15.62 14.74 11.23
N ILE A 125 14.91 13.84 10.52
CA ILE A 125 15.06 12.39 10.73
C ILE A 125 16.09 11.83 9.75
N ASP A 126 16.77 10.77 10.17
CA ASP A 126 17.68 10.03 9.30
C ASP A 126 16.89 9.21 8.27
N LEU A 127 17.25 9.38 7.00
CA LEU A 127 16.63 8.75 5.85
C LEU A 127 17.61 7.87 5.07
N GLU A 128 18.83 7.64 5.57
CA GLU A 128 19.87 6.88 4.86
C GLU A 128 19.38 5.49 4.41
N ALA A 129 18.62 4.80 5.27
CA ALA A 129 18.00 3.51 4.95
C ALA A 129 17.00 3.55 3.78
N PHE A 130 16.53 4.74 3.39
CA PHE A 130 15.62 4.97 2.27
C PHE A 130 16.29 5.63 1.06
N SER A 131 17.61 5.83 1.07
CA SER A 131 18.33 6.38 -0.08
C SER A 131 18.21 5.46 -1.29
N LEU A 132 18.17 6.06 -2.49
CA LEU A 132 18.20 5.32 -3.74
C LEU A 132 19.52 4.56 -3.92
N ALA A 133 20.62 5.06 -3.34
CA ALA A 133 21.98 4.49 -3.48
C ALA A 133 22.17 3.10 -2.85
N ARG A 134 21.15 2.57 -2.17
CA ARG A 134 21.16 1.19 -1.66
C ARG A 134 20.94 0.12 -2.76
N PHE A 135 20.65 0.56 -3.99
CA PHE A 135 20.55 -0.26 -5.20
C PHE A 135 21.58 0.19 -6.23
#